data_AF-A0A1I7BCJ2-F1
#
_entry.id   AF-A0A1I7BCJ2-F1
#
_cell.length_a   1.000
_cell.length_b   1.000
_cell.length_c   1.000
_cell.angle_alpha   90.00
_cell.angle_beta   90.00
_cell.angle_gamma   90.00
#
_symmetry.space_group_name_H-M   'P 1'
#
loop_
_entity.id
_entity.type
_entity.pdbx_description
1 polymer ?
#
loop_
_entity_poly.entity_id
_entity_poly.type
_entity_poly.pdbx_seq_one_letter_code
_entity_poly.pdbx_strand_id
1 'polypeptide(L)'
;MSLGNTPNLRNFVSQAKDFTYSGIDVVGKEYDFVLLPFPDEPSARKFIVPFRADLVEVWGIKKGDLVTGRPAGPGCPVYHALRVLSANPVTGVIECHTVGPMEARKEDVHDVQAYHVHAFEGVASPVKKPPVFGTRQYFLPGNCMIGLAHTALVNMVFQKSFGTHVRLEDIRIL
;
A
#
# COMPACT_ATOMS: atom_id res chain seq x y z
N MET A 1 -27.55 27.20 21.73
CA MET A 1 -26.19 27.29 21.15
C MET A 1 -25.49 25.96 21.44
N SER A 2 -25.50 25.04 20.48
CA SER A 2 -24.92 23.70 20.63
C SER A 2 -23.46 23.78 20.19
N LEU A 3 -22.54 23.48 21.12
CA LEU A 3 -21.10 23.40 20.86
C LEU A 3 -20.84 22.21 19.94
N GLY A 4 -20.25 22.52 18.77
CA GLY A 4 -19.94 21.56 17.72
C GLY A 4 -19.04 20.45 18.23
N ASN A 5 -19.50 19.22 18.00
CA ASN A 5 -18.79 17.99 18.30
C ASN A 5 -17.58 17.90 17.35
N THR A 6 -16.40 18.29 17.82
CA THR A 6 -15.15 18.20 17.07
C THR A 6 -14.72 16.73 17.08
N PRO A 7 -14.56 16.05 15.93
CA PRO A 7 -14.10 14.67 15.91
C PRO A 7 -12.68 14.58 16.46
N ASN A 8 -12.52 13.79 17.52
CA ASN A 8 -11.28 13.55 18.22
C ASN A 8 -10.27 12.84 17.29
N LEU A 9 -9.14 13.50 16.98
CA LEU A 9 -8.06 13.01 16.09
C LEU A 9 -7.44 11.65 16.51
N ARG A 10 -7.78 11.11 17.68
CA ARG A 10 -7.21 9.85 18.20
C ARG A 10 -7.80 8.57 17.58
N ASN A 11 -8.91 8.66 16.85
CA ASN A 11 -9.69 7.47 16.44
C ASN A 11 -9.36 6.90 15.06
N PHE A 12 -8.55 7.56 14.23
CA PHE A 12 -8.25 7.09 12.87
C PHE A 12 -6.97 6.24 12.75
N VAL A 13 -6.17 6.13 13.81
CA VAL A 13 -4.98 5.27 13.89
C VAL A 13 -5.34 3.78 14.09
N SER A 14 -6.62 3.41 14.03
CA SER A 14 -7.13 2.17 14.65
C SER A 14 -6.98 0.88 13.84
N GLN A 15 -6.76 0.90 12.52
CA GLN A 15 -6.68 -0.36 11.76
C GLN A 15 -5.31 -1.04 11.73
N ALA A 16 -4.23 -0.33 12.12
CA ALA A 16 -2.90 -0.93 12.25
C ALA A 16 -2.56 -1.32 13.71
N LYS A 17 -3.43 -1.03 14.68
CA LYS A 17 -3.11 -1.13 16.12
C LYS A 17 -2.99 -2.55 16.67
N ASP A 18 -3.53 -3.55 15.99
CA ASP A 18 -3.59 -4.92 16.53
C ASP A 18 -2.62 -5.91 15.84
N PHE A 19 -1.78 -5.45 14.90
CA PHE A 19 -0.76 -6.30 14.29
C PHE A 19 0.54 -6.26 15.08
N THR A 20 0.88 -7.39 15.71
CA THR A 20 2.21 -7.60 16.30
C THR A 20 3.18 -8.03 15.20
N TYR A 21 4.15 -7.17 14.89
CA TYR A 21 5.20 -7.45 13.92
C TYR A 21 6.39 -8.15 14.60
N SER A 22 6.62 -9.41 14.26
CA SER A 22 7.66 -10.26 14.86
C SER A 22 9.11 -9.87 14.51
N GLY A 23 9.32 -9.06 13.47
CA GLY A 23 10.63 -8.79 12.88
C GLY A 23 11.09 -9.84 11.84
N ILE A 24 10.33 -10.92 11.65
CA ILE A 24 10.57 -11.98 10.66
C ILE A 24 9.31 -12.25 9.84
N ASP A 25 9.47 -12.55 8.57
CA ASP A 25 8.37 -12.89 7.68
C ASP A 25 7.97 -14.37 7.77
N VAL A 26 6.97 -14.77 6.98
CA VAL A 26 6.42 -16.13 6.98
C VAL A 26 7.41 -17.22 6.54
N VAL A 27 8.52 -16.86 5.88
CA VAL A 27 9.59 -17.78 5.49
C VAL A 27 10.82 -17.69 6.40
N GLY A 28 10.73 -16.94 7.51
CA GLY A 28 11.79 -16.78 8.49
C GLY A 28 12.83 -15.72 8.12
N LYS A 29 12.57 -14.88 7.11
CA LYS A 29 13.46 -13.81 6.70
C LYS A 29 13.20 -12.55 7.52
N GLU A 30 14.26 -11.94 8.03
CA GLU A 30 14.16 -10.66 8.73
C GLU A 30 13.86 -9.50 7.76
N TYR A 31 12.93 -8.64 8.13
CA TYR A 31 12.71 -7.37 7.44
C TYR A 31 13.33 -6.20 8.21
N ASP A 32 13.74 -5.18 7.47
CA ASP A 32 14.42 -4.00 8.02
C ASP A 32 13.41 -3.04 8.67
N PHE A 33 12.21 -2.94 8.13
CA PHE A 33 11.12 -2.15 8.71
C PHE A 33 9.76 -2.62 8.18
N VAL A 34 8.70 -2.14 8.83
CA VAL A 34 7.32 -2.29 8.34
C VAL A 34 6.89 -0.98 7.68
N LEU A 35 6.17 -1.07 6.57
CA LEU A 35 5.58 0.08 5.90
C LEU A 35 4.12 0.26 6.31
N LEU A 36 3.86 1.25 7.16
CA LEU A 36 2.54 1.63 7.64
C LEU A 36 1.87 2.69 6.75
N PRO A 37 0.54 2.83 6.84
CA PRO A 37 -0.18 3.95 6.25
C PRO A 37 0.33 5.31 6.73
N PHE A 38 0.05 6.35 5.94
CA PHE A 38 0.06 7.72 6.44
C PHE A 38 -1.03 7.94 7.49
N PRO A 39 -0.93 9.01 8.31
CA PRO A 39 -2.03 9.40 9.18
C PRO A 39 -3.35 9.48 8.40
N ASP A 40 -4.40 8.95 9.01
CA ASP A 40 -5.77 8.94 8.48
C ASP A 40 -6.00 8.14 7.19
N GLU A 41 -5.01 7.34 6.74
CA GLU A 41 -5.13 6.44 5.61
C GLU A 41 -5.32 4.98 6.04
N PRO A 42 -6.11 4.18 5.29
CA PRO A 42 -6.41 2.80 5.68
C PRO A 42 -5.25 1.82 5.42
N SER A 43 -4.34 2.17 4.51
CA SER A 43 -3.16 1.38 4.19
C SER A 43 -2.05 2.25 3.59
N ALA A 44 -0.83 1.72 3.55
CA ALA A 44 0.24 2.33 2.75
C ALA A 44 -0.21 2.43 1.29
N ARG A 45 0.13 3.52 0.63
CA ARG A 45 -0.24 3.75 -0.77
C ARG A 45 0.51 2.79 -1.67
N LYS A 46 -0.18 2.28 -2.69
CA LYS A 46 0.40 1.44 -3.74
C LYS A 46 0.24 2.13 -5.09
N PHE A 47 1.26 2.00 -5.90
CA PHE A 47 1.25 2.45 -7.29
C PHE A 47 1.29 1.20 -8.17
N ILE A 48 0.22 0.96 -8.90
CA ILE A 48 0.05 -0.24 -9.71
C ILE A 48 -0.18 0.10 -11.17
N VAL A 49 0.15 -0.83 -12.06
CA VAL A 49 -0.20 -0.76 -13.48
C VAL A 49 -0.84 -2.09 -13.87
N PRO A 50 -2.10 -2.08 -14.36
CA PRO A 50 -2.70 -3.26 -14.97
C PRO A 50 -1.81 -3.80 -16.09
N PHE A 51 -1.82 -5.11 -16.35
CA PHE A 51 -1.06 -5.68 -17.48
C PHE A 51 -1.43 -5.05 -18.83
N ARG A 52 -2.65 -4.53 -18.92
CA ARG A 52 -3.14 -3.69 -20.01
C ARG A 52 -3.36 -2.28 -19.49
N ALA A 53 -2.35 -1.43 -19.62
CA ALA A 53 -2.39 -0.05 -19.13
C ALA A 53 -3.53 0.77 -19.75
N ASP A 54 -3.92 0.47 -21.00
CA ASP A 54 -5.06 1.08 -21.72
C ASP A 54 -6.40 0.89 -21.00
N LEU A 55 -6.54 -0.11 -20.13
CA LEU A 55 -7.78 -0.32 -19.36
C LEU A 55 -8.13 0.87 -18.47
N VAL A 56 -7.15 1.65 -18.01
CA VAL A 56 -7.41 2.87 -17.25
C VAL A 56 -8.25 3.86 -18.06
N GLU A 57 -7.91 4.03 -19.34
CA GLU A 57 -8.64 4.90 -20.25
C GLU A 57 -9.94 4.25 -20.75
N VAL A 58 -9.85 3.01 -21.25
CA VAL A 58 -10.98 2.28 -21.86
C VAL A 58 -12.13 2.06 -20.88
N TRP A 59 -11.84 1.84 -19.59
CA TRP A 59 -12.86 1.69 -18.56
C TRP A 59 -13.16 2.97 -17.79
N GLY A 60 -12.45 4.06 -18.08
CA GLY A 60 -12.65 5.34 -17.40
C GLY A 60 -12.35 5.30 -15.90
N ILE A 61 -11.34 4.51 -15.49
CA ILE A 61 -10.96 4.32 -14.09
C ILE A 61 -10.53 5.67 -13.50
N LYS A 62 -11.14 6.07 -12.39
CA LYS A 62 -10.92 7.36 -11.73
C LYS A 62 -10.92 7.24 -10.21
N LYS A 63 -10.56 8.34 -9.55
CA LYS A 63 -10.59 8.46 -8.08
C LYS A 63 -11.93 8.02 -7.52
N GLY A 64 -11.89 7.18 -6.48
CA GLY A 64 -13.06 6.65 -5.81
C GLY A 64 -13.50 5.29 -6.33
N ASP A 65 -13.13 4.90 -7.55
CA ASP A 65 -13.48 3.58 -8.08
C ASP A 65 -12.77 2.47 -7.31
N LEU A 66 -13.33 1.26 -7.40
CA LEU A 66 -12.74 0.07 -6.83
C LEU A 66 -12.16 -0.82 -7.93
N VAL A 67 -10.88 -1.11 -7.81
CA VAL A 67 -10.15 -2.00 -8.71
C VAL A 67 -9.80 -3.27 -7.96
N THR A 68 -9.96 -4.42 -8.60
CA THR A 68 -9.55 -5.71 -8.05
C THR A 68 -8.54 -6.39 -8.96
N GLY A 69 -7.64 -7.17 -8.36
CA GLY A 69 -6.65 -7.92 -9.14
C GLY A 69 -5.61 -8.61 -8.27
N ARG A 70 -4.83 -9.48 -8.91
CA ARG A 70 -3.67 -10.13 -8.29
C ARG A 70 -2.39 -9.32 -8.51
N PRO A 71 -1.60 -9.05 -7.46
CA PRO A 71 -0.26 -8.46 -7.60
C PRO A 71 0.72 -9.50 -8.18
N ALA A 72 0.86 -9.54 -9.50
CA ALA A 72 1.62 -10.59 -10.18
C ALA A 72 3.13 -10.52 -9.91
N GLY A 73 3.70 -9.31 -9.79
CA GLY A 73 5.14 -9.13 -9.51
C GLY A 73 5.53 -9.65 -8.13
N PRO A 74 4.85 -9.20 -7.05
CA PRO A 74 5.05 -9.75 -5.71
C PRO A 74 4.41 -11.13 -5.48
N GLY A 75 3.95 -11.84 -6.50
CA GLY A 75 3.47 -13.23 -6.38
C GLY A 75 2.41 -13.51 -5.30
N CYS A 76 1.67 -12.50 -4.81
CA CYS A 76 0.74 -12.72 -3.70
C CYS A 76 -0.50 -13.47 -4.23
N PRO A 77 -0.85 -14.65 -3.66
CA PRO A 77 -1.98 -15.46 -4.10
C PRO A 77 -3.35 -14.87 -3.77
N VAL A 78 -3.41 -13.74 -3.06
CA VAL A 78 -4.65 -13.13 -2.59
C VAL A 78 -5.07 -12.02 -3.55
N TYR A 79 -6.35 -12.01 -3.92
CA TYR A 79 -6.94 -10.92 -4.67
C TYR A 79 -7.00 -9.67 -3.81
N HIS A 80 -6.46 -8.57 -4.30
CA HIS A 80 -6.53 -7.29 -3.60
C HIS A 80 -7.76 -6.51 -4.06
N ALA A 81 -8.42 -5.84 -3.12
CA ALA A 81 -9.38 -4.78 -3.39
C ALA A 81 -8.68 -3.43 -3.17
N LEU A 82 -8.73 -2.56 -4.17
CA LEU A 82 -7.92 -1.35 -4.24
C LEU A 82 -8.80 -0.14 -4.54
N ARG A 83 -8.91 0.78 -3.58
CA ARG A 83 -9.61 2.05 -3.77
C ARG A 83 -8.69 3.03 -4.49
N VAL A 84 -9.13 3.56 -5.63
CA VAL A 84 -8.34 4.48 -6.44
C VAL A 84 -8.26 5.87 -5.78
N LEU A 85 -7.04 6.37 -5.61
CA LEU A 85 -6.77 7.75 -5.19
C LEU A 85 -6.54 8.67 -6.38
N SER A 86 -5.82 8.18 -7.37
CA SER A 86 -5.58 8.85 -8.64
C SER A 86 -5.28 7.82 -9.74
N ALA A 87 -5.57 8.17 -10.99
CA ALA A 87 -5.28 7.34 -12.15
C ALA A 87 -4.69 8.23 -13.25
N ASN A 88 -3.55 7.81 -13.80
CA ASN A 88 -2.84 8.53 -14.84
C ASN A 88 -3.17 7.90 -16.20
N PRO A 89 -3.88 8.61 -17.11
CA PRO A 89 -4.31 8.02 -18.39
C PRO A 89 -3.15 7.80 -19.37
N VAL A 90 -2.03 8.51 -19.21
CA VAL A 90 -0.87 8.39 -20.11
C VAL A 90 -0.04 7.14 -19.78
N THR A 91 0.11 6.84 -18.50
CA THR A 91 0.99 5.75 -18.02
C THR A 91 0.23 4.51 -17.59
N GLY A 92 -1.09 4.62 -17.37
CA GLY A 92 -1.90 3.58 -16.74
C GLY A 92 -1.60 3.39 -15.25
N VAL A 93 -0.77 4.24 -14.63
CA VAL A 93 -0.44 4.13 -13.21
C VAL A 93 -1.64 4.55 -12.37
N ILE A 94 -2.02 3.67 -11.44
CA ILE A 94 -3.08 3.89 -10.47
C ILE A 94 -2.43 3.98 -9.08
N GLU A 95 -2.61 5.12 -8.42
CA GLU A 95 -2.33 5.26 -7.00
C GLU A 95 -3.56 4.80 -6.22
N CYS A 96 -3.39 3.93 -5.23
CA CYS A 96 -4.50 3.30 -4.53
C CYS A 96 -4.18 2.93 -3.09
N HIS A 97 -5.25 2.76 -2.31
CA HIS A 97 -5.20 2.08 -1.01
C HIS A 97 -5.69 0.66 -1.15
N THR A 98 -5.01 -0.27 -0.48
CA THR A 98 -5.63 -1.57 -0.22
C THR A 98 -6.74 -1.40 0.80
N VAL A 99 -7.93 -1.88 0.45
CA VAL A 99 -9.10 -1.95 1.32
C VAL A 99 -9.46 -3.40 1.60
N GLY A 100 -10.32 -3.64 2.59
CA GLY A 100 -10.76 -4.98 2.92
C GLY A 100 -11.57 -5.62 1.79
N PRO A 101 -11.51 -6.95 1.61
CA PRO A 101 -12.24 -7.65 0.55
C PRO A 101 -13.77 -7.49 0.64
N MET A 102 -14.28 -7.10 1.81
CA MET A 102 -15.70 -6.81 2.01
C MET A 102 -16.15 -5.56 1.25
N GLU A 103 -15.26 -4.61 0.95
CA GLU A 103 -15.61 -3.44 0.13
C GLU A 103 -15.98 -3.85 -1.30
N ALA A 104 -15.25 -4.82 -1.87
CA ALA A 104 -15.51 -5.36 -3.21
C ALA A 104 -16.82 -6.15 -3.35
N ARG A 105 -17.57 -6.34 -2.26
CA ARG A 105 -18.90 -6.97 -2.27
C ARG A 105 -20.04 -5.95 -2.22
N LYS A 106 -19.74 -4.67 -2.02
CA LYS A 106 -20.76 -3.62 -1.78
C LYS A 106 -21.12 -2.83 -3.03
N GLU A 107 -20.30 -2.90 -4.07
CA GLU A 107 -20.40 -2.07 -5.27
C GLU A 107 -19.73 -2.76 -6.46
N ASP A 108 -19.92 -2.19 -7.64
CA ASP A 108 -19.27 -2.67 -8.86
C ASP A 108 -17.76 -2.42 -8.84
N VAL A 109 -17.01 -3.33 -9.45
CA VAL A 109 -15.54 -3.31 -9.45
C VAL A 109 -14.96 -3.46 -10.85
N HIS A 110 -13.85 -2.79 -11.09
CA HIS A 110 -13.00 -3.04 -12.25
C HIS A 110 -12.02 -4.17 -11.93
N ASP A 111 -12.30 -5.38 -12.41
CA ASP A 111 -11.40 -6.51 -12.25
C ASP A 111 -10.32 -6.53 -13.34
N VAL A 112 -9.15 -6.00 -13.01
CA VAL A 112 -8.00 -5.95 -13.93
C VAL A 112 -7.27 -7.29 -14.05
N GLN A 113 -7.76 -8.35 -13.39
CA GLN A 113 -7.20 -9.70 -13.31
C GLN A 113 -5.85 -9.76 -12.58
N ALA A 114 -4.86 -9.06 -13.10
CA ALA A 114 -3.51 -8.97 -12.56
C ALA A 114 -2.86 -7.61 -12.88
N TYR A 115 -1.96 -7.20 -12.00
CA TYR A 115 -1.21 -5.94 -12.15
C TYR A 115 0.23 -6.07 -11.63
N HIS A 116 1.07 -5.15 -12.09
CA HIS A 116 2.40 -4.92 -11.53
C HIS A 116 2.32 -3.88 -10.41
N VAL A 117 3.11 -4.07 -9.35
CA VAL A 117 3.31 -3.05 -8.32
C VAL A 117 4.60 -2.31 -8.63
N HIS A 118 4.53 -1.01 -8.89
CA HIS A 118 5.70 -0.18 -9.16
C HIS A 118 6.28 0.43 -7.90
N ALA A 119 5.42 0.87 -7.00
CA ALA A 119 5.87 1.54 -5.80
C ALA A 119 4.95 1.31 -4.61
N PHE A 120 5.53 1.50 -3.43
CA PHE A 120 4.82 1.73 -2.20
C PHE A 120 5.25 3.04 -1.57
N GLU A 121 4.36 3.64 -0.82
CA GLU A 121 4.64 4.89 -0.10
C GLU A 121 3.87 4.93 1.22
N GLY A 122 4.57 5.33 2.29
CA GLY A 122 4.02 5.29 3.64
C GLY A 122 5.04 5.67 4.71
N VAL A 123 4.80 5.21 5.94
CA VAL A 123 5.64 5.49 7.11
C VAL A 123 6.41 4.24 7.52
N ALA A 124 7.74 4.32 7.61
CA ALA A 124 8.57 3.22 8.09
C ALA A 124 8.46 3.10 9.62
N SER A 125 7.77 2.08 10.12
CA SER A 125 7.65 1.77 11.56
C SER A 125 6.94 0.41 11.79
N PRO A 126 7.38 -0.45 12.73
CA PRO A 126 8.63 -0.34 13.47
C PRO A 126 9.85 -0.48 12.56
N VAL A 127 10.99 0.03 13.02
CA VAL A 127 12.26 0.07 12.28
C VAL A 127 13.30 -0.77 13.03
N LYS A 128 13.80 -1.82 12.39
CA LYS A 128 14.96 -2.60 12.80
C LYS A 128 16.25 -2.03 12.20
N LYS A 129 16.23 -1.74 10.89
CA LYS A 129 17.28 -0.98 10.19
C LYS A 129 16.64 0.20 9.47
N PRO A 130 17.15 1.42 9.64
CA PRO A 130 16.53 2.61 9.06
C PRO A 130 16.52 2.56 7.53
N PRO A 131 15.50 3.17 6.89
CA PRO A 131 15.47 3.32 5.44
C PRO A 131 16.61 4.23 4.96
N VAL A 132 17.37 3.81 3.96
CA VAL A 132 18.51 4.55 3.40
C VAL A 132 18.32 4.74 1.90
N PHE A 133 18.21 5.99 1.45
CA PHE A 133 18.06 6.35 0.04
C PHE A 133 19.11 5.68 -0.84
N GLY A 134 18.67 5.13 -1.99
CA GLY A 134 19.53 4.45 -2.95
C GLY A 134 19.90 3.01 -2.59
N THR A 135 19.41 2.48 -1.46
CA THR A 135 19.69 1.09 -1.04
C THR A 135 18.50 0.18 -1.27
N ARG A 136 18.79 -1.10 -1.55
CA ARG A 136 17.77 -2.16 -1.58
C ARG A 136 17.60 -2.72 -0.18
N GLN A 137 16.38 -2.64 0.36
CA GLN A 137 16.07 -3.08 1.73
C GLN A 137 14.85 -4.00 1.76
N TYR A 138 14.78 -4.83 2.80
CA TYR A 138 13.64 -5.70 3.07
C TYR A 138 12.59 -4.95 3.87
N PHE A 139 11.35 -4.95 3.43
CA PHE A 139 10.26 -4.34 4.18
C PHE A 139 9.02 -5.24 4.17
N LEU A 140 8.24 -5.17 5.25
CA LEU A 140 6.94 -5.81 5.32
C LEU A 140 5.85 -4.75 5.09
N PRO A 141 4.96 -4.90 4.08
CA PRO A 141 3.79 -4.04 4.00
C PRO A 141 2.86 -4.27 5.21
N GLY A 142 2.48 -3.21 5.94
CA GLY A 142 1.72 -3.35 7.19
C GLY A 142 0.34 -4.00 7.03
N ASN A 143 -0.29 -3.87 5.86
CA ASN A 143 -1.56 -4.53 5.54
C ASN A 143 -1.40 -5.84 4.76
N CYS A 144 -0.23 -6.49 4.82
CA CYS A 144 0.03 -7.76 4.15
C CYS A 144 -0.62 -8.93 4.92
N MET A 145 -1.65 -9.57 4.34
CA MET A 145 -2.31 -10.73 4.96
C MET A 145 -1.44 -12.01 4.97
N ILE A 146 -0.43 -12.08 4.11
CA ILE A 146 0.45 -13.25 3.99
C ILE A 146 1.60 -13.17 5.00
N GLY A 147 2.00 -11.96 5.39
CA GLY A 147 3.19 -11.77 6.21
C GLY A 147 4.50 -12.06 5.47
N LEU A 148 4.55 -11.95 4.13
CA LEU A 148 5.76 -12.11 3.32
C LEU A 148 6.43 -10.75 3.07
N ALA A 149 7.73 -10.64 3.39
CA ALA A 149 8.48 -9.42 3.16
C ALA A 149 8.80 -9.24 1.67
N HIS A 150 8.95 -7.99 1.27
CA HIS A 150 9.34 -7.58 -0.08
C HIS A 150 10.71 -6.93 -0.01
N THR A 151 11.41 -6.85 -1.14
CA THR A 151 12.56 -5.96 -1.29
C THR A 151 12.23 -4.80 -2.20
N ALA A 152 12.77 -3.64 -1.91
CA ALA A 152 12.62 -2.44 -2.73
C ALA A 152 13.86 -1.56 -2.67
N LEU A 153 14.09 -0.79 -3.73
CA LEU A 153 14.98 0.36 -3.70
C LEU A 153 14.28 1.49 -2.92
N VAL A 154 14.94 2.02 -1.90
CA VAL A 154 14.47 3.21 -1.20
C VAL A 154 14.72 4.44 -2.07
N ASN A 155 13.68 4.99 -2.66
CA ASN A 155 13.76 6.12 -3.59
C ASN A 155 13.51 7.48 -2.92
N MET A 156 13.01 7.50 -1.69
CA MET A 156 12.81 8.73 -0.93
C MET A 156 12.77 8.44 0.56
N VAL A 157 13.37 9.32 1.36
CA VAL A 157 13.28 9.30 2.83
C VAL A 157 13.13 10.72 3.34
N PHE A 158 12.02 11.04 3.98
CA PHE A 158 11.78 12.33 4.62
C PHE A 158 11.37 12.16 6.07
N GLN A 159 11.97 12.94 6.96
CA GLN A 159 11.48 13.05 8.33
C GLN A 159 10.30 14.02 8.36
N LYS A 160 9.15 13.55 8.83
CA LYS A 160 7.93 14.35 9.02
C LYS A 160 7.51 14.32 10.48
N SER A 161 6.56 15.18 10.85
CA SER A 161 5.99 15.20 12.21
C SER A 161 5.32 13.88 12.60
N PHE A 162 4.85 13.09 11.63
CA PHE A 162 4.21 11.79 11.82
C PHE A 162 5.17 10.59 11.72
N GLY A 163 6.47 10.82 11.48
CA GLY A 163 7.48 9.76 11.38
C GLY A 163 8.28 9.80 10.08
N THR A 164 8.97 8.70 9.78
CA THR A 164 9.84 8.57 8.61
C THR A 164 9.02 8.17 7.39
N HIS A 165 8.71 9.15 6.55
CA HIS A 165 8.05 8.97 5.26
C HIS A 165 9.04 8.37 4.28
N VAL A 166 8.67 7.24 3.68
CA VAL A 166 9.48 6.55 2.67
C VAL A 166 8.70 6.27 1.40
N ARG A 167 9.42 6.32 0.27
CA ARG A 167 8.96 5.80 -1.02
C ARG A 167 9.87 4.67 -1.46
N LEU A 168 9.25 3.58 -1.86
CA LEU A 168 9.89 2.31 -2.21
C LEU A 168 9.53 1.97 -3.65
N GLU A 169 10.52 1.69 -4.49
CA GLU A 169 10.34 1.34 -5.91
C GLU A 169 11.17 0.10 -6.27
N ASP A 170 11.04 -0.40 -7.51
CA ASP A 170 11.70 -1.63 -7.96
C ASP A 170 11.41 -2.79 -6.99
N ILE A 171 10.12 -3.06 -6.79
CA ILE A 171 9.58 -4.03 -5.85
C ILE A 171 9.85 -5.45 -6.36
N ARG A 172 10.52 -6.27 -5.56
CA ARG A 172 10.85 -7.67 -5.89
C ARG A 172 10.66 -8.56 -4.66
N ILE A 173 10.20 -9.79 -4.89
CA ILE A 173 10.31 -10.87 -3.91
C ILE A 173 11.53 -11.70 -4.27
N LEU A 174 12.41 -11.90 -3.30
CA LEU A 174 13.65 -12.67 -3.41
C LEU A 174 13.60 -13.84 -2.44
#